data_AF-A0A0C3LCQ6-F1
#
_entry.id   AF-A0A0C3LCQ6-F1
#
_cell.length_a   1.000
_cell.length_b   1.000
_cell.length_c   1.000
_cell.angle_alpha   90.00
_cell.angle_beta   90.00
_cell.angle_gamma   90.00
#
_symmetry.space_group_name_H-M   'P 1'
#
loop_
_entity.id
_entity.type
_entity.pdbx_description
1 polymer ?
#
loop_
_entity_poly.entity_id
_entity_poly.type
_entity_poly.pdbx_seq_one_letter_code
_entity_poly.pdbx_strand_id
1 'polypeptide(L)'
;MMSSSPAYSNYPTPLNVGSTPFRPRSAVDAPLAAPPDLDTTLTNLDAAVARLHASLPAYTALCIFTGHSDPRKMIELNKRKAQWDTLTRGAGGKLPSEIPKEDWWTAQDGRNLEDESERAKKGLVFFCITLPKAGASAGANKAS
;
A
#
# COMPACT_ATOMS: atom_id res chain seq x y z
N MET A 1 10.12 -49.17 50.65
CA MET A 1 9.26 -47.99 50.39
C MET A 1 9.04 -47.89 48.89
N MET A 2 7.95 -48.48 48.40
CA MET A 2 7.48 -48.31 47.02
C MET A 2 6.29 -47.35 47.09
N SER A 3 6.39 -46.19 46.45
CA SER A 3 5.26 -45.28 46.29
C SER A 3 5.06 -45.02 44.82
N SER A 4 4.09 -45.73 44.26
CA SER A 4 3.55 -45.53 42.93
C SER A 4 2.83 -44.18 42.87
N SER A 5 3.20 -43.32 41.93
CA SER A 5 2.36 -42.19 41.53
C SER A 5 1.38 -42.63 40.44
N PRO A 6 0.08 -42.34 40.56
CA PRO A 6 -0.89 -42.60 39.51
C PRO A 6 -0.81 -41.50 38.42
N ALA A 7 -0.92 -41.94 37.17
CA ALA A 7 -0.98 -41.06 36.01
C ALA A 7 -2.28 -40.23 36.02
N TYR A 8 -2.15 -38.91 36.10
CA TYR A 8 -3.25 -37.99 35.82
C TYR A 8 -3.48 -37.93 34.31
N SER A 9 -4.40 -38.76 33.83
CA SER A 9 -5.11 -38.58 32.57
C SER A 9 -6.22 -37.56 32.80
N ASN A 10 -6.07 -36.33 32.30
CA ASN A 10 -7.16 -35.46 31.88
C ASN A 10 -6.60 -34.15 31.30
N TYR A 11 -6.20 -34.20 30.03
CA TYR A 11 -6.24 -33.01 29.18
C TYR A 11 -7.20 -33.30 28.04
N PRO A 12 -8.19 -32.43 27.78
CA PRO A 12 -9.00 -32.54 26.57
C PRO A 12 -8.07 -32.38 25.37
N THR A 13 -8.11 -33.36 24.48
CA THR A 13 -7.43 -33.35 23.19
C THR A 13 -7.68 -32.02 22.49
N PRO A 14 -6.64 -31.26 22.08
CA PRO A 14 -6.87 -30.10 21.24
C PRO A 14 -7.53 -30.58 19.96
N LEU A 15 -8.67 -29.96 19.60
CA LEU A 15 -9.35 -30.18 18.33
C LEU A 15 -8.30 -30.04 17.24
N ASN A 16 -8.08 -31.14 16.52
CA ASN A 16 -7.30 -31.17 15.28
C ASN A 16 -8.06 -30.30 14.28
N VAL A 17 -7.79 -29.00 14.31
CA VAL A 17 -8.19 -28.07 13.25
C VAL A 17 -7.36 -28.50 12.07
N GLY A 18 -7.93 -29.39 11.27
CA GLY A 18 -7.28 -29.95 10.11
C GLY A 18 -6.64 -28.80 9.35
N SER A 19 -5.30 -28.84 9.28
CA SER A 19 -4.50 -28.03 8.40
C SER A 19 -4.98 -28.34 6.99
N THR A 20 -6.00 -27.63 6.52
CA THR A 20 -6.22 -27.51 5.09
C THR A 20 -4.97 -26.81 4.60
N PRO A 21 -4.10 -27.48 3.82
CA PRO A 21 -3.04 -26.74 3.18
C PRO A 21 -3.73 -25.64 2.39
N PHE A 22 -3.26 -24.41 2.55
CA PHE A 22 -3.54 -23.35 1.59
C PHE A 22 -3.16 -23.94 0.23
N ARG A 23 -4.16 -24.44 -0.50
CA ARG A 23 -3.96 -24.94 -1.85
C ARG A 23 -3.73 -23.68 -2.67
N PRO A 24 -2.51 -23.39 -3.12
CA PRO A 24 -2.37 -22.36 -4.15
C PRO A 24 -3.29 -22.83 -5.27
N ARG A 25 -4.27 -21.99 -5.63
CA ARG A 25 -5.19 -22.26 -6.74
C ARG A 25 -4.31 -22.69 -7.90
N SER A 26 -4.31 -23.99 -8.22
CA SER A 26 -3.66 -24.50 -9.41
C SER A 26 -4.30 -23.70 -10.53
N ALA A 27 -3.53 -22.77 -11.08
CA ALA A 27 -3.89 -22.08 -12.30
C ALA A 27 -3.92 -23.19 -13.34
N VAL A 28 -5.10 -23.74 -13.56
CA VAL A 28 -5.34 -24.55 -14.74
C VAL A 28 -5.02 -23.64 -15.90
N ASP A 29 -4.10 -24.07 -16.76
CA ASP A 29 -3.69 -23.43 -18.01
C ASP A 29 -4.92 -23.19 -18.91
N ALA A 30 -5.71 -22.18 -18.58
CA ALA A 30 -6.51 -21.51 -19.58
C ALA A 30 -5.50 -20.90 -20.58
N PRO A 31 -5.72 -21.05 -21.90
CA PRO A 31 -4.93 -20.32 -22.88
C PRO A 31 -4.86 -18.87 -22.41
N LEU A 32 -3.64 -18.33 -22.23
CA LEU A 32 -3.45 -16.93 -21.86
C LEU A 32 -4.19 -16.12 -22.91
N ALA A 33 -5.40 -15.68 -22.58
CA ALA A 33 -6.18 -14.83 -23.46
C ALA A 33 -5.27 -13.65 -23.80
N ALA A 34 -5.21 -13.30 -25.09
CA ALA A 34 -4.45 -12.15 -25.53
C ALA A 34 -4.79 -10.97 -24.59
N PRO A 35 -3.79 -10.22 -24.12
CA PRO A 35 -4.02 -9.15 -23.17
C PRO A 35 -5.13 -8.26 -23.74
N PRO A 36 -6.17 -7.95 -22.93
CA PRO A 36 -7.26 -7.13 -23.40
C PRO A 36 -6.71 -5.81 -23.94
N ASP A 37 -7.35 -5.31 -24.98
CA ASP A 37 -7.05 -4.00 -25.53
C ASP A 37 -7.12 -2.92 -24.42
N LEU A 38 -6.33 -1.85 -24.58
CA LEU A 38 -6.20 -0.82 -23.54
C LEU A 38 -7.56 -0.21 -23.20
N ASP A 39 -8.39 0.09 -24.20
CA ASP A 39 -9.70 0.71 -23.98
C ASP A 39 -10.63 -0.24 -23.22
N THR A 40 -10.57 -1.54 -23.53
CA THR A 40 -11.32 -2.57 -22.80
C THR A 40 -10.86 -2.68 -21.36
N THR A 41 -9.54 -2.61 -21.12
CA THR A 41 -8.96 -2.67 -19.78
C THR A 41 -9.36 -1.47 -18.93
N LEU A 42 -9.32 -0.26 -19.51
CA LEU A 42 -9.74 0.97 -18.84
C LEU A 42 -11.24 0.95 -18.54
N THR A 43 -12.07 0.49 -19.47
CA THR A 43 -13.53 0.34 -19.28
C THR A 43 -13.85 -0.62 -18.13
N ASN A 44 -13.14 -1.75 -18.08
CA ASN A 44 -13.32 -2.74 -17.01
C ASN A 44 -12.85 -2.21 -15.65
N LEU A 45 -11.75 -1.46 -15.61
CA LEU A 45 -11.24 -0.83 -14.40
C LEU A 45 -12.23 0.22 -13.88
N ASP A 46 -12.76 1.07 -14.77
CA ASP A 46 -13.75 2.08 -14.42
C ASP A 46 -15.01 1.45 -13.80
N ALA A 47 -15.54 0.39 -14.44
CA ALA A 47 -16.67 -0.36 -13.90
C ALA A 47 -16.37 -1.03 -12.54
N ALA A 48 -15.12 -1.45 -12.29
CA ALA A 48 -14.72 -1.99 -11.00
C ALA A 48 -14.64 -0.90 -9.91
N VAL A 49 -14.03 0.24 -10.21
CA VAL A 49 -13.92 1.37 -9.29
C VAL A 49 -15.30 1.94 -8.96
N ALA A 50 -16.20 2.08 -9.94
CA ALA A 50 -17.57 2.54 -9.74
C ALA A 50 -18.34 1.61 -8.79
N ARG A 51 -18.21 0.29 -8.97
CA ARG A 51 -18.84 -0.71 -8.08
C ARG A 51 -18.28 -0.65 -6.66
N LEU A 52 -16.96 -0.53 -6.52
CA LEU A 52 -16.33 -0.38 -5.20
C LEU A 52 -16.83 0.88 -4.52
N HIS A 53 -16.77 2.02 -5.20
CA HIS A 53 -17.25 3.30 -4.67
C HIS A 53 -18.72 3.23 -4.25
N ALA A 54 -19.60 2.66 -5.08
CA ALA A 54 -21.03 2.52 -4.76
C ALA A 54 -21.31 1.62 -3.54
N SER A 55 -20.41 0.69 -3.22
CA SER A 55 -20.52 -0.18 -2.05
C SER A 55 -20.05 0.46 -0.74
N LEU A 56 -19.34 1.59 -0.82
CA LEU A 56 -18.79 2.24 0.37
C LEU A 56 -19.87 3.06 1.10
N PRO A 57 -19.94 2.97 2.44
CA PRO A 57 -20.82 3.83 3.24
C PRO A 57 -20.49 5.31 3.06
N ALA A 58 -21.47 6.17 3.34
CA ALA A 58 -21.25 7.62 3.40
C ALA A 58 -20.09 7.96 4.36
N TYR A 59 -19.30 8.97 4.00
CA TYR A 59 -18.09 9.41 4.73
C TYR A 59 -16.90 8.44 4.70
N THR A 60 -16.86 7.50 3.75
CA THR A 60 -15.69 6.63 3.54
C THR A 60 -14.78 7.18 2.44
N ALA A 61 -13.47 7.19 2.69
CA ALA A 61 -12.48 7.56 1.68
C ALA A 61 -12.00 6.32 0.90
N LEU A 62 -11.96 6.42 -0.43
CA LEU A 62 -11.37 5.42 -1.32
C LEU A 62 -10.01 5.93 -1.82
N CYS A 63 -8.92 5.31 -1.36
CA CYS A 63 -7.57 5.63 -1.80
C CYS A 63 -7.07 4.56 -2.78
N ILE A 64 -6.86 4.92 -4.04
CA ILE A 64 -6.30 4.02 -5.07
C ILE A 64 -4.82 4.31 -5.23
N PHE A 65 -3.97 3.33 -4.94
CA PHE A 65 -2.55 3.39 -5.19
C PHE A 65 -2.24 2.64 -6.48
N THR A 66 -1.81 3.34 -7.52
CA THR A 66 -1.33 2.69 -8.75
C THR A 66 0.16 2.43 -8.62
N GLY A 67 0.61 1.20 -8.92
CA GLY A 67 2.03 0.82 -8.86
C GLY A 67 2.93 1.48 -9.93
N HIS A 68 2.39 2.38 -10.74
CA HIS A 68 3.22 3.24 -11.56
C HIS A 68 3.72 4.36 -10.64
N SER A 69 5.00 4.23 -10.26
CA SER A 69 5.77 5.07 -9.32
C SER A 69 5.84 4.51 -7.90
N ASP A 70 7.03 4.01 -7.56
CA ASP A 70 7.33 3.38 -6.28
C ASP A 70 7.75 4.43 -5.23
N PRO A 71 6.94 4.71 -4.19
CA PRO A 71 7.29 5.69 -3.17
C PRO A 71 8.36 5.19 -2.19
N ARG A 72 8.70 3.89 -2.21
CA ARG A 72 9.60 3.29 -1.21
C ARG A 72 11.01 3.87 -1.28
N LYS A 73 11.53 4.09 -2.49
CA LYS A 73 12.84 4.69 -2.70
C LYS A 73 12.92 6.13 -2.19
N MET A 74 11.89 6.94 -2.47
CA MET A 74 11.78 8.29 -1.93
C MET A 74 11.75 8.28 -0.38
N ILE A 75 11.00 7.35 0.22
CA ILE A 75 10.92 7.22 1.69
C ILE A 75 12.27 6.84 2.28
N GLU A 76 13.00 5.90 1.67
CA GLU A 76 14.33 5.48 2.11
C GLU A 76 15.33 6.63 2.06
N LEU A 77 15.39 7.37 0.93
CA LEU A 77 16.26 8.52 0.77
C LEU A 77 15.89 9.66 1.73
N ASN A 78 14.60 9.93 1.94
CA ASN A 78 14.16 10.92 2.94
C ASN A 78 14.55 10.53 4.37
N LYS A 79 14.46 9.24 4.71
CA LYS A 79 14.90 8.74 6.02
C LYS A 79 16.40 8.97 6.21
N ARG A 80 17.20 8.65 5.19
CA ARG A 80 18.66 8.85 5.20
C ARG A 80 19.03 10.34 5.33
N LYS A 81 18.32 11.22 4.61
CA LYS A 81 18.47 12.68 4.74
C LYS A 81 18.16 13.17 6.16
N ALA A 82 17.04 12.72 6.72
CA ALA A 82 16.63 13.09 8.07
C ALA A 82 17.64 12.59 9.13
N GLN A 83 18.20 11.39 8.95
CA GLN A 83 19.25 10.85 9.80
C GLN A 83 20.51 11.72 9.75
N TRP A 84 20.99 12.07 8.55
CA TRP A 84 22.13 12.97 8.38
C TRP A 84 21.88 14.35 9.02
N ASP A 85 20.72 14.93 8.80
CA ASP A 85 20.35 16.23 9.35
C ASP A 85 20.29 16.19 10.89
N THR A 86 19.83 15.08 11.46
CA THR A 86 19.82 14.85 12.92
C THR A 86 21.24 14.73 13.47
N LEU A 87 22.13 14.06 12.76
CA LEU A 87 23.53 13.85 13.18
C LEU A 87 24.37 15.13 13.06
N THR A 88 24.14 15.94 12.03
CA THR A 88 24.97 17.12 11.70
C THR A 88 24.43 18.45 12.20
N ARG A 89 23.10 18.63 12.23
CA ARG A 89 22.44 19.89 12.60
C ARG A 89 21.53 19.76 13.83
N GLY A 90 21.15 18.55 14.20
CA GLY A 90 20.31 18.24 15.36
C GLY A 90 21.11 17.87 16.62
N ALA A 91 20.47 17.11 17.52
CA ALA A 91 20.98 16.74 18.84
C ALA A 91 22.29 15.91 18.84
N GLY A 92 22.75 15.43 17.68
CA GLY A 92 23.98 14.67 17.55
C GLY A 92 25.25 15.54 17.52
N GLY A 93 25.19 16.74 16.95
CA GLY A 93 26.32 17.69 16.86
C GLY A 93 27.64 17.10 16.34
N LYS A 94 27.60 15.96 15.64
CA LYS A 94 28.79 15.21 15.28
C LYS A 94 29.52 15.89 14.14
N LEU A 95 30.84 15.97 14.26
CA LEU A 95 31.69 16.37 13.15
C LEU A 95 31.55 15.33 12.01
N PRO A 96 31.60 15.75 10.73
CA PRO A 96 31.50 14.82 9.60
C PRO A 96 32.51 13.65 9.67
N SER A 97 33.66 13.85 10.33
CA SER A 97 34.69 12.83 10.56
C SER A 97 34.27 11.69 11.49
N GLU A 98 33.24 11.89 12.33
CA GLU A 98 32.73 10.90 13.29
C GLU A 98 31.52 10.13 12.76
N ILE A 99 31.01 10.53 11.60
CA ILE A 99 29.89 9.88 10.92
C ILE A 99 30.48 8.88 9.92
N PRO A 100 30.08 7.60 9.98
CA PRO A 100 30.48 6.61 8.98
C PRO A 100 30.16 7.11 7.56
N LYS A 101 31.06 6.86 6.60
CA LYS A 101 30.91 7.40 5.23
C LYS A 101 29.66 6.88 4.54
N GLU A 102 29.21 5.69 4.91
CA GLU A 102 27.97 5.08 4.47
C GLU A 102 26.71 5.84 4.88
N ASP A 103 26.77 6.67 5.94
CA ASP A 103 25.67 7.51 6.43
C ASP A 103 25.78 8.96 5.92
N TRP A 104 26.82 9.28 5.16
CA TRP A 104 26.96 10.59 4.57
C TRP A 104 25.85 10.84 3.55
N TRP A 105 25.26 12.03 3.66
CA TRP A 105 24.37 12.57 2.66
C TRP A 105 25.18 13.31 1.60
N THR A 106 25.13 12.83 0.37
CA THR A 106 25.89 13.41 -0.75
C THR A 106 25.00 14.25 -1.68
N ALA A 107 25.63 15.06 -2.52
CA ALA A 107 24.91 15.78 -3.59
C ALA A 107 24.22 14.82 -4.59
N GLN A 108 24.74 13.60 -4.75
CA GLN A 108 24.11 12.58 -5.60
C GLN A 108 22.83 12.03 -4.94
N ASP A 109 22.84 11.80 -3.62
CA ASP A 109 21.63 11.38 -2.88
C ASP A 109 20.54 12.45 -2.97
N GLY A 110 20.93 13.73 -2.97
CA GLY A 110 20.05 14.87 -3.23
C GLY A 110 19.33 14.78 -4.58
N ARG A 111 20.09 14.56 -5.66
CA ARG A 111 19.52 14.39 -7.02
C ARG A 111 18.63 13.16 -7.11
N ASN A 112 19.08 12.02 -6.57
CA ASN A 112 18.30 10.78 -6.57
C ASN A 112 16.97 10.94 -5.82
N LEU A 113 16.97 11.67 -4.70
CA LEU A 113 15.75 11.95 -3.94
C LEU A 113 14.76 12.80 -4.75
N GLU A 114 15.25 13.79 -5.48
CA GLU A 114 14.43 14.63 -6.34
C GLU A 114 13.82 13.82 -7.49
N ASP A 115 14.62 13.02 -8.19
CA ASP A 115 14.16 12.15 -9.27
C ASP A 115 13.11 11.13 -8.81
N GLU A 116 13.34 10.46 -7.68
CA GLU A 116 12.39 9.49 -7.12
C GLU A 116 11.16 10.20 -6.53
N SER A 117 11.27 11.46 -6.08
CA SER A 117 10.11 12.26 -5.67
C SER A 117 9.25 12.66 -6.86
N GLU A 118 9.84 13.13 -7.96
CA GLU A 118 9.13 13.44 -9.19
C GLU A 118 8.52 12.19 -9.82
N ARG A 119 9.21 11.05 -9.73
CA ARG A 119 8.64 9.77 -10.11
C ARG A 119 7.43 9.45 -9.23
N ALA A 120 7.56 9.45 -7.91
CA ALA A 120 6.46 9.19 -6.96
C ALA A 120 5.25 10.09 -7.20
N LYS A 121 5.46 11.39 -7.43
CA LYS A 121 4.38 12.37 -7.70
C LYS A 121 3.60 12.05 -8.96
N LYS A 122 4.24 11.56 -10.03
CA LYS A 122 3.56 11.20 -11.29
C LYS A 122 2.52 10.09 -11.11
N GLY A 123 2.64 9.26 -10.06
CA GLY A 123 1.71 8.19 -9.74
C GLY A 123 0.62 8.56 -8.73
N LEU A 124 0.56 9.82 -8.28
CA LEU A 124 -0.31 10.23 -7.18
C LEU A 124 -1.37 11.22 -7.69
N VAL A 125 -2.64 10.84 -7.54
CA VAL A 125 -3.77 11.73 -7.80
C VAL A 125 -4.70 11.71 -6.59
N PHE A 126 -5.13 12.89 -6.14
CA PHE A 126 -6.10 13.05 -5.07
C PHE A 126 -7.46 13.38 -5.67
N PHE A 127 -8.44 12.51 -5.47
CA PHE A 127 -9.83 12.76 -5.85
C PHE A 127 -10.64 13.06 -4.59
N CYS A 128 -11.32 14.21 -4.56
CA CYS A 128 -12.35 14.49 -3.57
C CYS A 128 -13.71 14.26 -4.23
N ILE A 129 -14.44 13.25 -3.77
CA ILE A 129 -15.79 12.97 -4.25
C ILE A 129 -16.77 13.71 -3.36
N THR A 130 -17.30 14.83 -3.84
CA THR A 130 -18.41 15.52 -3.17
C THR A 130 -19.72 14.86 -3.58
N LEU A 131 -20.44 14.29 -2.61
CA LEU A 131 -21.83 13.89 -2.84
C LEU A 131 -22.64 15.13 -3.23
N PRO A 132 -23.58 15.02 -4.19
CA PRO A 132 -24.47 16.13 -4.49
C PRO A 132 -25.21 16.53 -3.22
N LYS A 133 -25.19 17.83 -2.92
CA LYS A 133 -25.94 18.40 -1.79
C LYS A 133 -27.40 18.00 -1.96
N ALA A 134 -27.95 17.27 -0.98
CA ALA A 134 -29.37 16.93 -0.95
C ALA A 134 -30.19 18.23 -1.03
N GLY A 135 -30.74 18.53 -2.21
CA GLY A 135 -31.45 19.77 -2.51
C GLY A 135 -31.10 20.44 -3.85
N ALA A 136 -30.06 20.03 -4.56
CA ALA A 136 -29.84 20.50 -5.94
C ALA A 136 -30.73 19.69 -6.90
N SER A 137 -31.95 20.20 -7.17
CA SER A 137 -32.82 19.65 -8.21
C SER A 137 -32.10 19.69 -9.55
N ALA A 138 -31.96 18.52 -10.19
CA ALA A 138 -31.57 18.43 -11.58
C ALA A 138 -32.62 19.20 -12.41
N GLY A 139 -32.24 20.38 -12.90
CA GLY A 139 -33.06 21.17 -13.79
C GLY A 139 -33.40 20.34 -15.02
N ALA A 140 -34.69 20.05 -15.18
CA ALA A 140 -35.25 19.40 -16.35
C ALA A 140 -34.89 20.20 -17.61
N ASN A 141 -34.09 19.62 -18.50
CA ASN A 141 -33.96 20.12 -19.86
C ASN A 141 -35.30 19.89 -20.58
N LYS A 142 -36.09 20.97 -20.73
CA LYS A 142 -37.20 21.02 -21.68
C LYS A 142 -36.60 21.13 -23.09
N ALA A 143 -36.98 20.17 -23.93
CA ALA A 143 -36.87 20.27 -25.36
C ALA A 143 -37.65 21.49 -25.89
N SER A 144 -37.03 22.23 -26.80
CA SER A 144 -37.67 23.01 -27.86
C SER A 144 -36.70 23.11 -29.03
#